data_AF-A8NEW4-F1
#
_entry.id   AF-A8NEW4-F1
#
_cell.length_a   1.000
_cell.length_b   1.000
_cell.length_c   1.000
_cell.angle_alpha   90.00
_cell.angle_beta   90.00
_cell.angle_gamma   90.00
#
_symmetry.space_group_name_H-M   'P 1'
#
loop_
_entity.id
_entity.type
_entity.pdbx_description
1 polymer ?
#
loop_
_entity_poly.entity_id
_entity_poly.type
_entity_poly.pdbx_seq_one_letter_code
_entity_poly.pdbx_strand_id
1 'polypeptide(L)'
;MQAQANLASTQAITQTQSLAAVQTLLRAGLSCITFLRNLLPEENFAESHLTTADDSIISSSDADATPMNKTRSNKVNGFRIMTMVRGYTDEADRILNYLENGIFDALEKQYLRSFIFAIYLVFR
;
A
#
# COMPACT_ATOMS: atom_id res chain seq x y z
N MET A 1 -4.72 -43.07 -12.79
CA MET A 1 -4.35 -41.76 -13.37
C MET A 1 -5.48 -40.78 -13.10
N GLN A 2 -5.42 -40.01 -12.01
CA GLN A 2 -6.36 -38.91 -11.75
C GLN A 2 -5.56 -37.61 -11.90
N ALA A 3 -5.84 -36.85 -12.97
CA ALA A 3 -5.28 -35.54 -13.21
C ALA A 3 -6.23 -34.49 -12.62
N GLN A 4 -5.83 -33.87 -11.50
CA GLN A 4 -6.51 -32.69 -10.97
C GLN A 4 -6.13 -31.48 -11.84
N ALA A 5 -7.09 -30.99 -12.62
CA ALA A 5 -6.99 -29.73 -13.33
C ALA A 5 -7.24 -28.58 -12.34
N ASN A 6 -6.17 -28.00 -11.80
CA ASN A 6 -6.23 -26.71 -11.09
C ASN A 6 -6.55 -25.62 -12.12
N LEU A 7 -7.85 -25.33 -12.29
CA LEU A 7 -8.30 -24.13 -12.98
C LEU A 7 -7.97 -22.93 -12.08
N ALA A 8 -6.91 -22.22 -12.41
CA ALA A 8 -6.66 -20.88 -11.87
C ALA A 8 -7.86 -20.00 -12.25
N SER A 9 -8.78 -19.80 -11.30
CA SER A 9 -9.89 -18.85 -11.44
C SER A 9 -9.29 -17.45 -11.55
N THR A 10 -9.19 -16.91 -12.76
CA THR A 10 -8.94 -15.49 -12.98
C THR A 10 -10.14 -14.74 -12.39
N GLN A 11 -10.03 -14.32 -11.13
CA GLN A 11 -11.04 -13.47 -10.52
C GLN A 11 -11.07 -12.16 -11.30
N ALA A 12 -12.24 -11.80 -11.82
CA ALA A 12 -12.44 -10.54 -12.49
C ALA A 12 -12.20 -9.41 -11.47
N ILE A 13 -11.11 -8.66 -11.64
CA ILE A 13 -10.82 -7.49 -10.79
C ILE A 13 -11.99 -6.51 -10.93
N THR A 14 -12.65 -6.20 -9.82
CA THR A 14 -13.73 -5.22 -9.84
C THR A 14 -13.15 -3.82 -10.01
N GLN A 15 -13.94 -2.89 -10.55
CA GLN A 15 -13.52 -1.49 -10.69
C GLN A 15 -13.10 -0.89 -9.35
N THR A 16 -13.81 -1.21 -8.27
CA THR A 16 -13.50 -0.74 -6.91
C THR A 16 -12.20 -1.31 -6.36
N GLN A 17 -11.90 -2.59 -6.63
CA GLN A 17 -10.63 -3.21 -6.25
C GLN A 17 -9.45 -2.58 -7.00
N SER A 18 -9.61 -2.35 -8.30
CA SER A 18 -8.58 -1.68 -9.10
C SER A 18 -8.30 -0.26 -8.60
N LEU A 19 -9.36 0.49 -8.29
CA LEU A 19 -9.26 1.84 -7.77
C LEU A 19 -8.52 1.88 -6.43
N ALA A 20 -8.90 1.03 -5.48
CA ALA A 20 -8.24 0.94 -4.18
C ALA A 20 -6.76 0.54 -4.30
N ALA A 21 -6.44 -0.37 -5.22
CA ALA A 21 -5.07 -0.77 -5.51
C ALA A 21 -4.24 0.40 -6.06
N VAL A 22 -4.79 1.19 -7.00
CA VAL A 22 -4.11 2.36 -7.56
C VAL A 22 -3.92 3.46 -6.53
N GLN A 23 -4.93 3.76 -5.70
CA GLN A 23 -4.81 4.73 -4.60
C GLN A 23 -3.73 4.31 -3.60
N THR A 24 -3.69 3.03 -3.24
CA THR A 24 -2.66 2.46 -2.36
C THR A 24 -1.27 2.57 -2.99
N LEU A 25 -1.13 2.22 -4.27
CA LEU A 25 0.13 2.31 -5.03
C LEU A 25 0.65 3.75 -5.08
N LEU A 26 -0.23 4.73 -5.35
CA LEU A 26 0.17 6.13 -5.43
C LEU A 26 0.61 6.67 -4.07
N ARG A 27 -0.10 6.34 -2.99
CA ARG A 27 0.29 6.73 -1.62
C ARG A 27 1.64 6.13 -1.24
N ALA A 28 1.82 4.84 -1.46
CA ALA A 28 3.06 4.13 -1.15
C ALA A 28 4.23 4.63 -2.02
N GLY A 29 4.01 4.76 -3.33
CA GLY A 29 5.02 5.24 -4.28
C GLY A 29 5.47 6.66 -3.96
N LEU A 30 4.54 7.56 -3.65
CA LEU A 30 4.90 8.93 -3.26
C LEU A 30 5.66 8.94 -1.95
N SER A 31 5.22 8.19 -0.94
CA SER A 31 5.93 8.07 0.35
C SER A 31 7.36 7.55 0.17
N CYS A 32 7.55 6.52 -0.66
CA CYS A 32 8.86 5.98 -0.99
C CYS A 32 9.76 7.02 -1.68
N ILE A 33 9.24 7.79 -2.63
CA ILE A 33 10.02 8.84 -3.30
C ILE A 33 10.44 9.91 -2.30
N THR A 34 9.51 10.40 -1.46
CA THR A 34 9.80 11.44 -0.47
C THR A 34 10.80 10.98 0.58
N PHE A 35 10.73 9.71 0.99
CA PHE A 35 11.66 9.10 1.94
C PHE A 35 13.05 8.93 1.33
N LEU A 36 13.15 8.24 0.18
CA LEU A 36 14.44 7.92 -0.46
C LEU A 36 15.22 9.17 -0.92
N ARG A 37 14.52 10.26 -1.20
CA ARG A 37 15.14 11.53 -1.60
C ARG A 37 15.39 12.47 -0.42
N ASN A 38 15.07 12.05 0.81
CA ASN A 38 15.16 12.87 2.03
C ASN A 38 14.44 14.22 1.87
N LEU A 39 13.26 14.22 1.24
CA LEU A 39 12.46 15.44 1.04
C LEU A 39 11.74 15.88 2.31
N LEU A 40 11.53 14.94 3.23
CA LEU A 40 10.88 15.15 4.53
C LEU A 40 11.71 14.47 5.62
N PRO A 41 11.62 14.94 6.87
CA PRO A 41 12.22 14.27 8.04
C PRO A 41 11.76 12.81 8.18
N GLU A 42 12.60 11.95 8.76
CA GLU A 42 12.26 10.54 8.99
C GLU A 42 11.03 10.36 9.91
N GLU A 43 10.80 11.29 10.84
CA GLU A 43 9.65 11.31 11.75
C GLU A 43 8.31 11.40 11.01
N ASN A 44 8.31 11.93 9.79
CA ASN A 44 7.12 11.98 8.94
C ASN A 44 6.77 10.61 8.33
N PHE A 45 7.54 9.56 8.62
CA PHE A 45 7.34 8.24 8.06
C PHE A 45 7.16 7.19 9.15
N ALA A 46 6.25 6.26 8.89
CA ALA A 46 6.09 5.05 9.67
C ALA A 46 6.25 3.82 8.78
N GLU A 47 6.75 2.75 9.40
CA GLU A 47 6.86 1.46 8.76
C GLU A 47 5.47 0.86 8.52
N SER A 48 5.24 0.38 7.30
CA SER A 48 4.02 -0.32 6.88
C SER A 48 4.36 -1.51 5.98
N HIS A 49 3.42 -2.43 5.80
CA HIS A 49 3.57 -3.60 4.93
C HIS A 49 2.61 -3.51 3.75
N LEU A 50 3.15 -3.61 2.53
CA LEU A 50 2.34 -3.91 1.35
C LEU A 50 2.18 -5.43 1.24
N THR A 51 0.96 -5.91 1.46
CA THR A 51 0.60 -7.32 1.32
C THR A 51 -0.10 -7.55 -0.01
N THR A 52 0.06 -8.75 -0.58
CA THR A 52 -0.84 -9.19 -1.65
C THR A 52 -2.19 -9.58 -1.05
N ALA A 53 -3.27 -9.42 -1.82
CA ALA A 53 -4.64 -9.65 -1.36
C ALA A 53 -4.93 -11.09 -0.90
N ASP A 54 -4.05 -12.05 -1.18
CA ASP A 54 -4.23 -13.48 -0.87
C ASP A 54 -3.78 -13.92 0.53
N ASP A 55 -3.16 -13.05 1.33
CA ASP A 55 -2.58 -13.48 2.62
C ASP A 55 -3.65 -13.80 3.70
N SER A 56 -4.94 -13.56 3.40
CA SER A 56 -6.06 -13.97 4.26
C SER A 56 -6.37 -15.48 4.20
N ILE A 57 -5.76 -16.25 3.30
CA ILE A 57 -6.12 -17.67 3.06
C ILE A 57 -5.31 -18.65 3.94
N ILE A 58 -4.21 -18.24 4.58
CA ILE A 58 -3.35 -19.16 5.37
C ILE A 58 -3.80 -19.27 6.85
N SER A 59 -4.95 -18.70 7.23
CA SER A 59 -5.47 -18.77 8.62
C SER A 59 -6.54 -19.84 8.88
N SER A 60 -6.74 -20.82 7.99
CA SER A 60 -7.74 -21.88 8.23
C SER A 60 -7.28 -23.28 7.81
N SER A 61 -6.35 -23.85 8.57
CA SER A 61 -6.28 -25.30 8.78
C SER A 61 -5.36 -25.58 9.96
N ASP A 62 -5.95 -25.77 11.13
CA ASP A 62 -5.57 -26.81 12.10
C ASP A 62 -6.45 -26.66 13.33
N ALA A 63 -7.65 -27.24 13.24
CA ALA A 63 -8.38 -27.69 14.41
C ALA A 63 -7.86 -29.09 14.77
N ASP A 64 -6.71 -29.17 15.43
CA ASP A 64 -6.36 -30.34 16.23
C ASP A 64 -5.51 -29.97 17.44
N ALA A 65 -5.73 -30.69 18.52
CA ALA A 65 -5.42 -30.36 19.90
C ALA A 65 -3.92 -30.19 20.23
N THR A 66 -3.54 -29.07 20.88
CA THR A 66 -2.67 -29.01 22.08
C THR A 66 -2.40 -27.54 22.52
N PRO A 67 -2.40 -27.23 23.83
CA PRO A 67 -2.08 -25.90 24.33
C PRO A 67 -0.56 -25.80 24.55
N MET A 68 0.18 -25.30 23.58
CA MET A 68 1.59 -24.96 23.79
C MET A 68 1.91 -23.55 23.32
N ASN A 69 2.45 -22.79 24.28
CA ASN A 69 2.92 -21.43 24.22
C ASN A 69 3.70 -21.15 22.92
N LYS A 70 3.05 -20.53 21.94
CA LYS A 70 3.71 -19.92 20.79
C LYS A 70 3.30 -18.47 20.76
N THR A 71 4.24 -17.58 21.07
CA THR A 71 4.23 -16.19 20.65
C THR A 71 3.96 -16.19 19.15
N ARG A 72 2.69 -16.02 18.76
CA ARG A 72 2.28 -15.92 17.36
C ARG A 72 2.77 -14.58 16.87
N SER A 73 4.03 -14.52 16.46
CA SER A 73 4.46 -13.48 15.54
C SER A 73 3.69 -13.74 14.26
N ASN A 74 2.57 -13.04 14.07
CA ASN A 74 1.85 -12.96 12.81
C ASN A 74 2.87 -12.41 11.80
N LYS A 75 3.59 -13.31 11.14
CA LYS A 75 4.58 -12.97 10.12
C LYS A 75 3.80 -12.56 8.87
N VAL A 76 3.36 -11.31 8.85
CA VAL A 76 2.74 -10.67 7.69
C VAL A 76 3.75 -10.78 6.55
N ASN A 77 3.41 -11.54 5.50
CA ASN A 77 4.31 -11.78 4.38
C ASN A 77 4.20 -10.64 3.36
N GLY A 78 4.56 -9.43 3.83
CA GLY A 78 4.42 -8.18 3.08
C GLY A 78 5.75 -7.47 2.87
N PHE A 79 5.86 -6.74 1.77
CA PHE A 79 6.99 -5.87 1.49
C PHE A 79 6.96 -4.66 2.44
N ARG A 80 8.01 -4.49 3.24
CA ARG A 80 8.16 -3.37 4.17
C ARG A 80 8.37 -2.08 3.38
N ILE A 81 7.53 -1.08 3.64
CA ILE A 81 7.60 0.25 3.03
C ILE A 81 7.58 1.34 4.10
N MET A 82 8.16 2.49 3.77
CA MET A 82 8.00 3.71 4.56
C MET A 82 6.82 4.50 4.01
N THR A 83 5.81 4.72 4.85
CA THR A 83 4.59 5.45 4.49
C THR A 83 4.56 6.78 5.24
N MET A 84 4.18 7.85 4.54
CA MET A 84 4.06 9.16 5.16
C MET A 84 2.86 9.21 6.13
N VAL A 85 3.09 9.75 7.32
CA VAL A 85 2.09 9.91 8.39
C VAL A 85 1.70 11.37 8.58
N ARG A 86 0.46 11.58 9.05
CA ARG A 86 -0.09 12.91 9.30
C ARG A 86 0.35 13.49 10.64
N GLY A 87 0.36 14.82 10.75
CA GLY A 87 0.49 15.53 12.02
C GLY A 87 1.92 15.75 12.52
N TYR A 88 2.93 15.53 11.67
CA TYR A 88 4.34 15.79 11.99
C TYR A 88 4.85 17.11 11.43
N THR A 89 4.62 17.36 10.14
CA THR A 89 4.95 18.63 9.50
C THR A 89 3.83 19.08 8.58
N ASP A 90 3.63 20.39 8.48
CA ASP A 90 2.63 21.00 7.61
C ASP A 90 2.88 20.65 6.14
N GLU A 91 4.14 20.51 5.72
CA GLU A 91 4.51 20.16 4.36
C GLU A 91 4.06 18.74 3.99
N ALA A 92 4.30 17.77 4.88
CA ALA A 92 3.85 16.39 4.68
C ALA A 92 2.33 16.30 4.64
N ASP A 93 1.65 17.01 5.55
CA ASP A 93 0.19 17.06 5.59
C ASP A 93 -0.40 17.68 4.32
N ARG A 94 0.24 18.72 3.77
CA ARG A 94 -0.16 19.30 2.47
C ARG A 94 -0.02 18.30 1.33
N ILE A 95 1.08 17.56 1.28
CA ILE A 95 1.28 16.53 0.24
C ILE A 95 0.19 15.44 0.35
N LEU A 96 -0.11 14.98 1.58
CA LEU A 96 -1.19 14.02 1.82
C LEU A 96 -2.56 14.58 1.42
N ASN A 97 -2.83 15.86 1.70
CA ASN A 97 -4.07 16.53 1.28
C ASN A 97 -4.20 16.61 -0.24
N TYR A 98 -3.12 16.85 -0.98
CA TYR A 98 -3.15 16.83 -2.45
C TYR A 98 -3.46 15.44 -3.02
N LEU A 99 -2.97 14.38 -2.36
CA LEU A 99 -3.33 13.01 -2.70
C LEU A 99 -4.80 12.72 -2.43
N GLU A 100 -5.26 12.94 -1.19
CA GLU A 100 -6.60 12.54 -0.74
C GLU A 100 -7.71 13.37 -1.39
N ASN A 101 -7.57 14.70 -1.39
CA ASN A 101 -8.64 15.60 -1.80
C ASN A 101 -8.54 15.99 -3.29
N GLY A 102 -7.41 15.70 -3.92
CA GLY A 102 -7.15 16.05 -5.33
C GLY A 102 -7.07 14.82 -6.21
N ILE A 103 -5.96 14.07 -6.07
CA ILE A 103 -5.62 12.97 -6.98
C ILE A 103 -6.63 11.81 -6.84
N PHE A 104 -7.01 11.44 -5.62
CA PHE A 104 -7.93 10.33 -5.38
C PHE A 104 -9.36 10.65 -5.83
N ASP A 105 -9.86 11.84 -5.52
CA ASP A 105 -11.15 12.33 -6.04
C ASP A 105 -11.16 12.34 -7.58
N ALA A 106 -10.06 12.77 -8.21
CA ALA A 106 -9.93 12.79 -9.66
C ALA A 106 -9.87 11.40 -10.31
N LEU A 107 -9.29 10.42 -9.62
CA LEU A 107 -9.31 9.01 -10.02
C LEU A 107 -10.71 8.41 -9.90
N GLU A 108 -11.40 8.67 -8.79
CA GLU A 108 -12.78 8.21 -8.56
C GLU A 108 -13.75 8.73 -9.63
N LYS A 109 -13.64 10.01 -9.97
CA LYS A 109 -14.45 10.65 -11.02
C LYS A 109 -13.95 10.40 -12.44
N GLN A 110 -12.90 9.58 -12.61
CA GLN A 110 -12.38 9.14 -13.91
C GLN A 110 -11.93 10.28 -14.85
N TYR A 111 -11.51 11.43 -14.33
CA TYR A 111 -10.99 12.53 -15.14
C TYR A 111 -9.46 12.71 -15.05
N LEU A 112 -8.80 12.00 -14.14
CA LEU A 112 -7.34 12.03 -14.04
C LEU A 112 -6.69 11.15 -15.11
N ARG A 113 -6.10 11.77 -16.14
CA ARG A 113 -5.33 11.06 -17.17
C ARG A 113 -3.89 10.76 -16.73
N SER A 114 -3.23 11.72 -16.08
CA SER A 114 -1.84 11.62 -15.65
C SER A 114 -1.57 12.61 -14.53
N PHE A 115 -0.61 12.27 -13.66
CA PHE A 115 -0.12 13.10 -12.57
C PHE A 115 1.42 13.01 -12.55
N ILE A 116 2.08 14.13 -12.25
CA ILE A 116 3.55 14.24 -12.22
C ILE A 116 3.96 14.80 -10.86
N PHE A 117 4.87 14.09 -10.18
CA PHE A 117 5.58 14.59 -9.01
C PHE A 117 6.99 15.03 -9.44
N ALA A 118 7.16 16.34 -9.67
CA ALA A 118 8.41 16.91 -10.16
C ALA A 118 9.30 17.39 -9.01
N ILE A 119 10.58 17.00 -9.04
CA ILE A 119 11.61 17.48 -8.11
C ILE A 119 12.63 18.25 -8.94
N TYR A 120 12.84 19.52 -8.60
CA TYR A 120 13.79 20.40 -9.28
C TYR A 120 14.80 20.96 -8.29
N LEU A 121 16.04 21.15 -8.74
CA LEU A 121 17.06 21.87 -7.99
C LEU A 121 16.96 23.35 -8.35
N VAL A 122 16.77 24.20 -7.34
CA VAL A 122 17.00 25.64 -7.49
C VAL A 122 18.49 25.87 -7.25
N PHE A 123 19.24 26.06 -8.34
CA PHE A 123 20.58 26.61 -8.26
C PHE A 123 20.42 28.10 -7.97
N ARG A 124 20.84 28.53 -6.79
CA ARG A 124 20.86 29.94 -6.40
C ARG A 124 22.29 30.39 -6.16
#